data_AF-A0A352VNY3-F1
#
_entry.id   AF-A0A352VNY3-F1
#
_cell.length_a   1.000
_cell.length_b   1.000
_cell.length_c   1.000
_cell.angle_alpha   90.00
_cell.angle_beta   90.00
_cell.angle_gamma   90.00
#
_symmetry.space_group_name_H-M   'P 1'
#
loop_
_entity.id
_entity.type
_entity.pdbx_description
1 polymer ?
#
loop_
_entity_poly.entity_id
_entity_poly.type
_entity_poly.pdbx_seq_one_letter_code
_entity_poly.pdbx_strand_id
1 'polypeptide(L)'
;EGPINNILSADWVLNGGSVDPDSPQVLTCDWTNRPEDRASLLDDDWVVEQCQRSARRLEEIFPGSIDHLVEIRLPLRAHSWVVRSPGYVTEILPVIANDVGRVVITRANHGSFTEAYSAGLENAATARDWLSVS
;
A
#
# COMPACT_ATOMS: atom_id res chain seq x y z
N GLU A 1 -17.49 7.42 -11.17
CA GLU A 1 -16.38 7.90 -10.31
C GLU A 1 -15.10 7.26 -10.81
N GLY A 2 -14.08 8.07 -11.11
CA GLY A 2 -12.78 7.60 -11.59
C GLY A 2 -11.92 6.99 -10.46
N PRO A 3 -10.83 6.28 -10.78
CA PRO A 3 -10.07 5.47 -9.83
C PRO A 3 -9.22 6.25 -8.81
N ILE A 4 -9.28 7.59 -8.73
CA ILE A 4 -8.40 8.35 -7.83
C ILE A 4 -9.12 8.67 -6.53
N ASN A 5 -8.62 8.14 -5.41
CA ASN A 5 -9.14 8.42 -4.07
C ASN A 5 -8.31 9.45 -3.31
N ASN A 6 -7.02 9.57 -3.63
CA ASN A 6 -6.11 10.52 -3.02
C ASN A 6 -5.04 10.96 -4.02
N ILE A 7 -4.59 12.20 -3.91
CA ILE A 7 -3.49 12.77 -4.70
C ILE A 7 -2.54 13.44 -3.72
N LEU A 8 -1.28 13.02 -3.75
CA LEU A 8 -0.21 13.58 -2.94
C LEU A 8 0.94 14.00 -3.86
N SER A 9 1.50 15.19 -3.66
CA SER A 9 2.81 15.50 -4.25
C SER A 9 3.88 14.72 -3.48
N ALA A 10 4.64 13.89 -4.19
CA ALA A 10 5.70 13.08 -3.59
C ALA A 10 6.92 13.94 -3.18
N ASP A 11 7.03 15.17 -3.70
CA ASP A 11 8.16 16.08 -3.46
C ASP A 11 8.08 16.80 -2.09
N TRP A 12 6.98 16.65 -1.35
CA TRP A 12 6.82 17.15 0.02
C TRP A 12 7.98 16.70 0.94
N VAL A 13 8.46 15.47 0.77
CA VAL A 13 9.41 14.85 1.72
C VAL A 13 10.81 15.44 1.58
N LEU A 14 11.19 15.89 0.37
CA LEU A 14 12.54 16.35 0.10
C LEU A 14 12.68 17.87 0.16
N ASN A 15 11.62 18.62 -0.15
CA ASN A 15 11.78 20.05 -0.47
C ASN A 15 10.96 21.03 0.39
N GLY A 16 10.19 20.58 1.39
CA GLY A 16 9.68 21.43 2.48
C GLY A 16 9.02 22.78 2.09
N GLY A 17 8.43 22.89 0.90
CA GLY A 17 7.82 24.12 0.39
C GLY A 17 8.73 25.10 -0.38
N SER A 18 9.99 24.76 -0.67
CA SER A 18 10.90 25.56 -1.51
C SER A 18 11.16 24.90 -2.87
N VAL A 19 10.12 24.39 -3.53
CA VAL A 19 10.24 23.73 -4.83
C VAL A 19 10.22 24.76 -5.94
N ASP A 20 11.18 24.65 -6.87
CA ASP A 20 11.16 25.38 -8.13
C ASP A 20 9.89 25.00 -8.90
N PRO A 21 8.97 25.94 -9.20
CA PRO A 21 7.71 25.64 -9.88
C PRO A 21 7.90 25.07 -11.29
N ASP A 22 9.07 25.29 -11.90
CA ASP A 22 9.40 24.78 -13.23
C ASP A 22 10.02 23.37 -13.17
N SER A 23 10.29 22.84 -11.97
CA SER A 23 10.80 21.48 -11.81
C SER A 23 9.70 20.43 -12.01
N PRO A 24 10.00 19.29 -12.68
CA PRO A 24 9.04 18.19 -12.82
C PRO A 24 8.51 17.74 -11.46
N GLN A 25 7.19 17.72 -11.32
CA GLN A 25 6.53 17.28 -10.10
C GLN A 25 6.14 15.81 -10.21
N VAL A 26 6.32 15.05 -9.13
CA VAL A 26 5.81 13.68 -9.04
C VAL A 26 4.53 13.66 -8.22
N LEU A 27 3.45 13.20 -8.84
CA LEU A 27 2.17 12.97 -8.15
C LEU A 27 1.99 11.48 -7.87
N THR A 28 1.74 11.16 -6.60
CA THR A 28 1.30 9.82 -6.18
C THR A 28 -0.22 9.83 -6.08
N CYS A 29 -0.84 8.91 -6.82
CA CYS A 29 -2.29 8.72 -6.80
C CYS A 29 -2.63 7.34 -6.24
N ASP A 30 -3.48 7.30 -5.22
CA ASP A 30 -3.96 6.04 -4.66
C ASP A 30 -5.33 5.69 -5.25
N TRP A 31 -5.48 4.41 -5.59
CA TRP A 31 -6.74 3.83 -6.02
C TRP A 31 -7.14 2.66 -5.13
N THR A 32 -8.38 2.70 -4.61
CA THR A 32 -8.98 1.57 -3.91
C THR A 32 -9.72 0.69 -4.90
N ASN A 33 -9.20 -0.52 -5.10
CA ASN A 33 -9.87 -1.56 -5.86
C ASN A 33 -11.16 -2.01 -5.16
N ARG A 34 -12.27 -2.07 -5.89
CA ARG A 34 -13.48 -2.71 -5.39
C ARG A 34 -13.24 -4.21 -5.24
N PRO A 35 -13.90 -4.90 -4.29
CA PRO A 35 -13.71 -6.34 -4.10
C PRO A 35 -13.87 -7.17 -5.39
N GLU A 36 -14.83 -6.81 -6.23
CA GLU A 36 -15.13 -7.46 -7.51
C GLU A 36 -14.00 -7.32 -8.55
N ASP A 37 -13.20 -6.25 -8.47
CA ASP A 37 -12.16 -5.92 -9.44
C ASP A 37 -10.79 -6.53 -9.07
N ARG A 38 -10.67 -7.17 -7.90
CA ARG A 38 -9.38 -7.66 -7.38
C ARG A 38 -8.72 -8.71 -8.28
N ALA A 39 -9.52 -9.56 -8.91
CA ALA A 39 -8.99 -10.57 -9.83
C ALA A 39 -8.39 -9.93 -11.09
N SER A 40 -8.97 -8.80 -11.54
CA SER A 40 -8.53 -8.06 -12.71
C SER A 40 -7.17 -7.37 -12.53
N LEU A 41 -6.66 -7.26 -11.30
CA LEU A 41 -5.30 -6.74 -11.04
C LEU A 41 -4.19 -7.64 -11.60
N LEU A 42 -4.52 -8.89 -11.92
CA LEU A 42 -3.61 -9.82 -12.58
C LEU A 42 -3.59 -9.64 -14.12
N ASP A 43 -4.53 -8.86 -14.67
CA ASP A 43 -4.64 -8.57 -16.09
C ASP A 43 -3.93 -7.26 -16.44
N ASP A 44 -2.87 -7.37 -17.23
CA ASP A 44 -2.04 -6.23 -17.66
C ASP A 44 -2.84 -5.19 -18.44
N ASP A 45 -3.71 -5.62 -19.35
CA ASP A 45 -4.45 -4.72 -20.23
C ASP A 45 -5.47 -3.92 -19.42
N TRP A 46 -6.17 -4.61 -18.51
CA TRP A 46 -7.08 -3.94 -17.59
C TRP A 46 -6.34 -2.93 -16.71
N VAL A 47 -5.18 -3.28 -16.15
CA VAL A 47 -4.36 -2.34 -15.34
C VAL A 47 -3.95 -1.11 -16.13
N VAL A 48 -3.51 -1.28 -17.39
CA VAL A 48 -3.16 -0.16 -18.28
C VAL A 48 -4.37 0.73 -18.52
N GLU A 49 -5.56 0.16 -18.75
CA GLU A 49 -6.79 0.93 -18.90
C GLU A 49 -7.07 1.77 -17.65
N GLN A 50 -6.89 1.22 -16.44
CA GLN A 50 -7.12 1.96 -15.20
C GLN A 50 -6.11 3.09 -14.99
N CYS A 51 -4.84 2.89 -15.36
CA CYS A 51 -3.84 3.96 -15.36
C CYS A 51 -4.23 5.10 -16.32
N GLN A 52 -4.69 4.78 -17.53
CA GLN A 52 -5.16 5.78 -18.49
C GLN A 52 -6.40 6.52 -17.99
N ARG A 53 -7.34 5.81 -17.36
CA ARG A 53 -8.52 6.42 -16.71
C ARG A 53 -8.11 7.35 -15.57
N SER A 54 -7.07 7.01 -14.82
CA SER A 54 -6.50 7.87 -13.77
C SER A 54 -5.95 9.16 -14.36
N ALA A 55 -5.16 9.08 -15.44
CA ALA A 55 -4.65 10.28 -16.13
C ALA A 55 -5.77 11.19 -16.66
N ARG A 56 -6.83 10.61 -17.25
CA ARG A 56 -8.01 11.38 -17.67
C ARG A 56 -8.71 12.04 -16.48
N ARG A 57 -8.76 11.37 -15.34
CA ARG A 57 -9.33 11.94 -14.12
C ARG A 57 -8.47 13.09 -13.58
N LEU A 58 -7.14 13.00 -13.69
CA LEU A 58 -6.26 14.12 -13.36
C LEU A 58 -6.52 15.32 -14.27
N GLU A 59 -6.73 15.11 -15.57
CA GLU A 59 -7.09 16.18 -16.51
C GLU A 59 -8.40 16.89 -16.15
N GLU A 60 -9.40 16.14 -15.66
CA GLU A 60 -10.64 16.74 -15.17
C GLU A 60 -10.45 17.59 -13.89
N ILE A 61 -9.48 17.23 -13.04
CA ILE A 61 -9.18 17.95 -11.79
C ILE A 61 -8.25 19.13 -12.05
N PHE A 62 -7.28 18.96 -12.94
CA PHE A 62 -6.25 19.92 -13.33
C PHE A 62 -6.22 20.03 -14.87
N PRO A 63 -7.07 20.87 -15.46
CA PRO A 63 -7.12 21.03 -16.92
C PRO A 63 -5.76 21.42 -17.50
N GLY A 64 -5.36 20.75 -18.58
CA GLY A 64 -4.05 20.85 -19.23
C GLY A 64 -2.98 19.92 -18.67
N SER A 65 -3.23 19.22 -17.55
CA SER A 65 -2.24 18.32 -16.93
C SER A 65 -1.78 17.19 -17.87
N ILE A 66 -2.64 16.71 -18.77
CA ILE A 66 -2.31 15.61 -19.68
C ILE A 66 -1.22 15.99 -20.68
N ASP A 67 -1.16 17.26 -21.08
CA ASP A 67 -0.13 17.78 -21.99
C ASP A 67 1.26 17.82 -21.33
N HIS A 68 1.28 17.81 -19.99
CA HIS A 68 2.49 17.78 -19.18
C HIS A 68 2.82 16.38 -18.63
N LEU A 69 1.96 15.38 -18.86
CA LEU A 69 2.16 14.02 -18.37
C LEU A 69 3.21 13.29 -19.20
N VAL A 70 4.37 13.04 -18.60
CA VAL A 70 5.47 12.31 -19.27
C VAL A 70 5.34 10.80 -19.13
N GLU A 71 5.03 10.32 -17.92
CA GLU A 71 4.98 8.89 -17.63
C GLU A 71 4.02 8.58 -16.47
N ILE A 72 3.52 7.35 -16.44
CA ILE A 72 2.83 6.76 -15.29
C ILE A 72 3.63 5.54 -14.87
N ARG A 73 4.05 5.49 -13.61
CA ARG A 73 4.74 4.33 -13.02
C ARG A 73 3.83 3.66 -12.01
N LEU A 74 3.61 2.36 -12.20
CA LEU A 74 2.86 1.52 -11.25
C LEU A 74 3.82 0.51 -10.62
N PRO A 75 4.49 0.84 -9.50
CA PRO A 75 5.49 -0.03 -8.89
C PRO A 75 4.87 -1.26 -8.23
N LEU A 76 3.58 -1.20 -7.85
CA LEU A 76 2.88 -2.28 -7.18
C LEU A 76 1.40 -2.30 -7.56
N ARG A 77 0.90 -3.45 -8.00
CA ARG A 77 -0.49 -3.62 -8.47
C ARG A 77 -1.47 -4.01 -7.35
N ALA A 78 -0.97 -4.44 -6.21
CA ALA A 78 -1.79 -4.87 -5.08
C ALA A 78 -1.10 -4.49 -3.76
N HIS A 79 -1.20 -3.23 -3.36
CA HIS A 79 -0.85 -2.84 -2.01
C HIS A 79 -2.02 -3.16 -1.08
N SER A 80 -1.88 -4.21 -0.27
CA SER A 80 -2.89 -4.52 0.75
C SER A 80 -2.79 -3.51 1.89
N TRP A 81 -3.57 -2.44 1.83
CA TRP A 81 -3.93 -1.71 3.05
C TRP A 81 -4.90 -2.59 3.82
N VAL A 82 -4.46 -3.04 4.99
CA VAL A 82 -5.31 -3.80 5.91
C VAL A 82 -6.58 -2.99 6.20
N VAL A 83 -7.77 -3.49 5.91
CA VAL A 83 -9.01 -2.78 6.25
C VAL A 83 -9.37 -3.12 7.70
N ARG A 84 -9.47 -2.12 8.59
CA ARG A 84 -10.00 -2.34 9.96
C ARG A 84 -11.49 -2.67 9.85
N SER A 85 -11.86 -3.93 10.05
CA SER A 85 -13.26 -4.34 10.26
C SER A 85 -13.57 -4.45 11.76
N PRO A 86 -14.84 -4.33 12.19
CA PRO A 86 -15.22 -4.73 13.54
C PRO A 86 -14.83 -6.21 13.79
N GLY A 87 -14.15 -6.50 14.90
CA GLY A 87 -13.54 -7.81 15.17
C GLY A 87 -12.10 -7.96 14.64
N TYR A 88 -11.60 -6.97 13.91
CA TYR A 88 -10.19 -6.87 13.56
C TYR A 88 -9.39 -6.47 14.80
N VAL A 89 -8.55 -7.41 15.25
CA VAL A 89 -7.85 -7.40 16.55
C VAL A 89 -8.79 -7.72 17.73
N THR A 90 -9.08 -9.01 17.92
CA THR A 90 -9.57 -9.51 19.21
C THR A 90 -8.59 -10.54 19.76
N GLU A 91 -8.69 -10.78 21.06
CA GLU A 91 -7.92 -11.73 21.90
C GLU A 91 -7.91 -13.19 21.37
N ILE A 92 -8.56 -13.46 20.23
CA ILE A 92 -8.70 -14.76 19.59
C ILE A 92 -7.42 -15.21 18.87
N LEU A 93 -6.62 -14.29 18.31
CA LEU A 93 -5.39 -14.66 17.58
C LEU A 93 -4.35 -15.36 18.47
N PRO A 94 -4.06 -14.88 19.69
CA PRO A 94 -3.24 -15.62 20.66
C PRO A 94 -3.84 -16.99 21.05
N VAL A 95 -5.16 -17.14 21.07
CA VAL A 95 -5.83 -18.42 21.36
C VAL A 95 -5.59 -19.43 20.23
N ILE A 96 -5.73 -19.03 18.96
CA ILE A 96 -5.45 -19.90 17.81
C ILE A 96 -3.98 -20.34 17.78
N ALA A 97 -3.04 -19.44 18.08
CA ALA A 97 -1.62 -19.80 18.13
C ALA A 97 -1.33 -20.89 19.17
N ASN A 98 -1.97 -20.83 20.35
CA ASN A 98 -1.78 -21.82 21.40
C ASN A 98 -2.38 -23.20 21.05
N ASP A 99 -3.52 -23.23 20.36
CA ASP A 99 -4.20 -24.49 20.00
C ASP A 99 -3.52 -25.27 18.86
N VAL A 100 -2.75 -24.58 17.99
CA VAL A 100 -2.14 -25.18 16.78
C VAL A 100 -0.66 -25.57 16.98
N GLY A 101 -0.02 -25.18 18.09
CA GLY A 101 1.37 -25.52 18.44
C GLY A 101 2.37 -24.38 18.22
N ARG A 102 3.63 -24.69 17.90
CA ARG A 102 4.75 -23.72 17.70
C ARG A 102 4.56 -22.86 16.44
N VAL A 103 3.56 -22.00 16.41
CA VAL A 103 3.29 -21.06 15.31
C VAL A 103 3.50 -19.62 15.80
N VAL A 104 4.39 -18.89 15.13
CA VAL A 104 4.54 -17.44 15.33
C VAL A 104 3.96 -16.70 14.14
N ILE A 105 3.08 -15.73 14.38
CA ILE A 105 2.47 -14.90 13.34
C ILE A 105 3.05 -13.49 13.40
N THR A 106 3.75 -13.08 12.34
CA THR A 106 4.30 -11.73 12.19
C THR A 106 3.27 -10.76 11.66
N ARG A 107 3.11 -9.65 12.40
CA ARG A 107 2.14 -8.60 12.11
C ARG A 107 2.79 -7.53 11.24
N ALA A 108 2.11 -7.15 10.17
CA ALA A 108 2.16 -5.80 9.64
C ALA A 108 0.83 -5.14 10.01
N ASN A 109 0.68 -4.73 11.27
CA ASN A 109 -0.30 -3.70 11.59
C ASN A 109 0.12 -2.41 10.87
N HIS A 110 -0.80 -1.46 10.70
CA HIS A 110 -0.55 -0.12 10.14
C HIS A 110 0.44 0.75 10.95
N GLY A 111 1.41 0.13 11.62
CA GLY A 111 2.57 0.79 12.16
C GLY A 111 3.49 1.28 11.05
N SER A 112 4.41 2.18 11.41
CA SER A 112 5.52 2.51 10.51
C SER A 112 6.27 1.23 10.11
N PHE A 113 7.00 1.27 8.99
CA PHE A 113 7.89 0.17 8.57
C PHE A 113 8.74 -0.38 9.73
N THR A 114 9.20 0.51 10.61
CA THR A 114 9.98 0.18 11.81
C THR A 114 9.24 -0.75 12.78
N GLU A 115 7.94 -0.56 12.99
CA GLU A 115 7.16 -1.41 13.89
C GLU A 115 6.99 -2.82 13.32
N ALA A 116 6.68 -2.92 12.03
CA ALA A 116 6.57 -4.21 11.34
C ALA A 116 7.92 -4.95 11.31
N TYR A 117 9.02 -4.22 11.08
CA TYR A 117 10.37 -4.76 11.10
C TYR A 117 10.75 -5.33 12.48
N SER A 118 10.53 -4.56 13.55
CA SER A 118 10.80 -4.99 14.93
C SER A 118 9.96 -6.22 15.32
N ALA A 119 8.66 -6.24 14.97
CA ALA A 119 7.80 -7.39 15.22
C ALA A 119 8.29 -8.66 14.50
N GLY A 120 8.85 -8.51 13.29
CA GLY A 120 9.49 -9.61 12.57
C GLY A 120 10.71 -10.17 13.28
N LEU A 121 11.57 -9.30 13.83
CA LEU A 121 12.76 -9.71 14.56
C LEU A 121 12.41 -10.45 15.86
N GLU A 122 11.45 -9.95 16.64
CA GLU A 122 10.99 -10.60 17.88
C GLU A 122 10.43 -11.99 17.62
N ASN A 123 9.68 -12.14 16.53
CA ASN A 123 9.09 -13.41 16.13
C ASN A 123 10.15 -14.41 15.64
N ALA A 124 11.14 -13.94 14.88
CA ALA A 124 12.27 -14.76 14.47
C ALA A 124 13.08 -15.25 15.68
N ALA A 125 13.30 -14.38 16.68
CA ALA A 125 13.94 -14.76 17.94
C ALA A 125 13.13 -15.82 18.70
N THR A 126 11.81 -15.65 18.79
CA THR A 126 10.91 -16.62 19.44
C THR A 126 10.98 -17.99 18.75
N ALA A 127 10.94 -18.03 17.42
CA ALA A 127 11.05 -19.27 16.64
C ALA A 127 12.43 -19.94 16.82
N ARG A 128 13.51 -19.16 16.84
CA ARG A 128 14.86 -19.65 17.12
C ARG A 128 14.94 -20.30 18.50
N ASP A 129 14.40 -19.62 19.51
CA ASP A 129 14.47 -20.10 20.89
C ASP A 129 13.74 -21.44 21.01
N TRP A 130 12.57 -21.60 20.39
CA TRP A 130 11.87 -22.90 20.33
C TRP A 130 12.70 -24.04 19.73
N LEU A 131 13.50 -23.76 18.70
CA LEU A 131 14.38 -24.77 18.09
C LEU A 131 15.55 -25.14 19.00
N SER A 132 16.03 -24.20 19.83
CA SER A 132 17.17 -24.40 20.73
C SER A 132 16.86 -25.18 22.01
N VAL A 133 15.58 -25.36 22.37
CA VAL A 133 15.14 -26.20 23.51
C VAL A 133 14.72 -27.62 23.07
N SER A 134 15.17 -28.06 21.89
CA SER A 134 14.92 -29.40 21.32
C SER A 134 16.25 -30.17 21.22
#